data_AF-A0A7X9HVH6-F1
#
_entry.id   AF-A0A7X9HVH6-F1
#
_cell.length_a   1.000
_cell.length_b   1.000
_cell.length_c   1.000
_cell.angle_alpha   90.00
_cell.angle_beta   90.00
_cell.angle_gamma   90.00
#
_symmetry.space_group_name_H-M   'P 1'
#
loop_
_entity.id
_entity.type
_entity.pdbx_description
1 polymer ?
#
loop_
_entity_poly.entity_id
_entity_poly.type
_entity_poly.pdbx_seq_one_letter_code
_entity_poly.pdbx_strand_id
1 'polypeptide(L)'
;METGIKGTIAAVTGVIAYLAGCLNELVIILVILMILDYATGVIAAYFKKELSSWRGLQGILKKFSFMLLVILGFLIDFVAMHLIEKTGVQFDTHGIFGIATTCWLIGNEGLSILENAAIIGLPIPPFLKPALAKLKNQVEEMGDKNG
;
A
#
# COMPACT_ATOMS: atom_id res chain seq x y z
N MET A 1 28.87 -0.38 -19.13
CA MET A 1 27.43 -0.71 -18.92
C MET A 1 27.09 -0.81 -17.44
N GLU A 2 27.90 -1.49 -16.61
CA GLU A 2 27.66 -1.59 -15.15
C GLU A 2 27.55 -0.25 -14.40
N THR A 3 28.39 0.73 -14.74
CA THR A 3 28.41 2.04 -14.04
C THR A 3 27.13 2.85 -14.27
N GLY A 4 26.56 2.75 -15.47
CA GLY A 4 25.31 3.42 -15.83
C GLY A 4 24.10 2.82 -15.09
N ILE A 5 24.05 1.49 -14.97
CA ILE A 5 22.99 0.76 -14.25
C ILE A 5 23.07 1.04 -12.74
N LYS A 6 24.27 1.00 -12.15
CA LYS A 6 24.47 1.33 -10.72
C LYS A 6 24.09 2.78 -10.42
N GLY A 7 24.38 3.71 -11.34
CA GLY A 7 24.04 5.12 -11.22
C GLY A 7 22.53 5.40 -11.28
N THR A 8 21.80 4.76 -12.19
CA THR A 8 20.33 4.88 -12.24
C THR A 8 19.66 4.25 -11.03
N ILE A 9 20.12 3.09 -10.57
CA ILE A 9 19.62 2.48 -9.32
C ILE A 9 19.85 3.44 -8.16
N ALA A 10 21.06 3.97 -7.97
CA ALA A 10 21.37 4.89 -6.88
C ALA A 10 20.55 6.19 -6.92
N ALA A 11 20.31 6.76 -8.11
CA ALA A 11 19.48 7.94 -8.28
C ALA A 11 18.01 7.67 -7.93
N VAL A 12 17.46 6.55 -8.39
CA VAL A 12 16.10 6.13 -8.06
C VAL A 12 15.97 5.86 -6.56
N THR A 13 16.92 5.14 -5.95
CA THR A 13 16.94 4.87 -4.51
C THR A 13 17.09 6.17 -3.71
N GLY A 14 17.91 7.13 -4.15
CA GLY A 14 18.10 8.41 -3.48
C GLY A 14 16.84 9.29 -3.51
N VAL A 15 16.13 9.34 -4.64
CA VAL A 15 14.84 10.05 -4.74
C VAL A 15 13.77 9.39 -3.86
N ILE A 16 13.72 8.05 -3.85
CA ILE A 16 12.83 7.30 -2.97
C ILE A 16 13.14 7.57 -1.50
N ALA A 17 14.43 7.59 -1.12
CA ALA A 17 14.87 7.87 0.26
C ALA A 17 14.57 9.32 0.70
N TYR A 18 14.69 10.29 -0.21
CA TYR A 18 14.31 11.68 0.07
C TYR A 18 12.79 11.83 0.26
N LEU A 19 12.00 11.26 -0.66
CA LEU A 19 10.54 11.24 -0.52
C LEU A 19 10.10 10.47 0.73
N ALA A 20 10.83 9.43 1.11
CA ALA A 20 10.63 8.68 2.34
C ALA A 20 10.85 9.52 3.62
N GLY A 21 11.74 10.51 3.60
CA GLY A 21 11.90 11.45 4.71
C GLY A 21 10.76 12.46 4.85
N CYS A 22 9.93 12.63 3.81
CA CYS A 22 8.80 13.56 3.80
C CYS A 22 7.44 12.90 3.99
N LEU A 23 7.36 11.57 3.85
CA LEU A 23 6.12 10.79 3.90
C LEU A 23 6.06 9.93 5.16
N ASN A 24 4.84 9.63 5.62
CA ASN A 24 4.64 8.66 6.71
C ASN A 24 5.23 7.29 6.31
N GLU A 25 5.97 6.65 7.22
CA GLU A 25 6.63 5.34 7.04
C GLU A 25 5.70 4.29 6.41
N LEU A 26 4.43 4.29 6.80
CA LEU A 26 3.41 3.37 6.28
C LEU A 26 3.10 3.59 4.80
N VAL A 27 3.09 4.83 4.33
CA VAL A 27 2.81 5.15 2.92
C VAL A 27 3.95 4.64 2.03
N ILE A 28 5.20 4.71 2.52
CA ILE A 28 6.37 4.18 1.81
C ILE A 28 6.27 2.65 1.70
N ILE A 29 5.93 1.97 2.80
CA ILE A 29 5.70 0.53 2.82
C ILE A 29 4.61 0.16 1.81
N LEU A 30 3.50 0.90 1.78
CA LEU A 30 2.42 0.67 0.82
C LEU A 30 2.90 0.80 -0.63
N VAL A 31 3.64 1.85 -0.97
CA VAL A 31 4.18 2.03 -2.33
C VAL A 31 5.10 0.87 -2.74
N ILE A 32 5.97 0.41 -1.83
CA ILE A 32 6.83 -0.76 -2.08
C ILE A 32 5.98 -2.00 -2.35
N LEU A 33 4.96 -2.26 -1.52
CA LEU A 33 4.07 -3.40 -1.71
C LEU A 33 3.30 -3.32 -3.04
N MET A 34 2.83 -2.14 -3.45
CA MET A 34 2.15 -1.96 -4.73
C MET A 34 3.05 -2.27 -5.93
N ILE A 35 4.34 -1.90 -5.85
CA ILE A 35 5.34 -2.22 -6.89
C ILE A 35 5.57 -3.74 -6.92
N LEU A 36 5.75 -4.37 -5.76
CA LEU A 36 5.95 -5.81 -5.65
C LEU A 36 4.73 -6.60 -6.12
N ASP A 37 3.52 -6.15 -5.80
CA ASP A 37 2.28 -6.78 -6.24
C ASP A 37 2.13 -6.71 -7.76
N TYR A 38 2.40 -5.55 -8.36
CA TYR A 38 2.38 -5.42 -9.81
C TYR A 38 3.41 -6.35 -10.48
N ALA A 39 4.64 -6.38 -9.97
CA ALA A 39 5.68 -7.25 -10.50
C ALA A 39 5.30 -8.74 -10.37
N THR A 40 4.86 -9.17 -9.19
CA THR A 40 4.42 -10.56 -8.96
C THR A 40 3.18 -10.92 -9.78
N GLY A 41 2.25 -9.99 -9.98
CA GLY A 41 1.07 -10.17 -10.83
C GLY A 41 1.42 -10.34 -12.31
N VAL A 42 2.38 -9.58 -12.82
CA VAL A 42 2.90 -9.74 -14.19
C VAL A 42 3.57 -11.12 -14.35
N ILE A 43 4.39 -11.53 -13.37
CA ILE A 43 5.02 -12.86 -13.39
C ILE A 43 3.97 -13.97 -13.32
N ALA A 44 2.98 -13.86 -12.44
CA ALA A 44 1.89 -14.83 -12.33
C ALA A 44 1.07 -14.93 -13.63
N ALA A 45 0.79 -13.80 -14.29
CA ALA A 45 0.10 -13.78 -15.58
C ALA A 45 0.93 -14.44 -16.70
N TYR A 46 2.25 -14.29 -16.67
CA TYR A 46 3.17 -14.99 -17.57
C TYR A 46 3.09 -16.52 -17.37
N PHE A 47 3.13 -16.99 -16.13
CA PHE A 47 3.02 -18.42 -15.81
C PHE A 47 1.67 -19.01 -16.24
N LYS A 48 0.59 -18.24 -16.11
CA LYS A 48 -0.75 -18.62 -16.59
C LYS A 48 -0.92 -18.56 -18.11
N LYS A 49 0.05 -18.01 -18.86
CA LYS A 49 -0.06 -17.71 -20.30
C LYS A 49 -1.22 -16.77 -20.65
N GLU A 50 -1.63 -15.92 -19.71
CA GLU A 50 -2.74 -14.98 -19.90
C GLU A 50 -2.28 -13.52 -19.79
N LEU A 51 -1.08 -13.24 -20.30
CA LEU A 51 -0.56 -11.88 -20.40
C LEU A 51 -1.43 -11.07 -21.35
N SER A 52 -2.07 -10.04 -20.80
CA SER A 52 -2.75 -9.03 -21.62
C SER A 52 -2.38 -7.63 -21.11
N SER A 53 -2.11 -6.73 -22.06
CA SER A 53 -1.85 -5.32 -21.79
C SER A 53 -3.03 -4.67 -21.06
N TRP A 54 -4.26 -5.11 -21.36
CA TRP A 54 -5.46 -4.67 -20.68
C TRP A 54 -5.45 -5.00 -19.18
N ARG A 55 -5.10 -6.23 -18.80
CA ARG A 55 -4.97 -6.61 -17.39
C ARG A 55 -3.83 -5.85 -16.69
N GLY A 56 -2.71 -5.65 -17.39
CA GLY A 56 -1.61 -4.83 -16.88
C GLY A 56 -2.02 -3.39 -16.58
N LEU A 57 -2.77 -2.76 -17.51
CA LEU A 57 -3.29 -1.41 -17.35
C LEU A 57 -4.31 -1.32 -16.20
N GLN A 58 -5.21 -2.29 -16.08
CA GLN A 58 -6.14 -2.38 -14.96
C GLN A 58 -5.40 -2.48 -13.61
N GLY A 59 -4.29 -3.22 -13.56
CA GLY A 59 -3.42 -3.28 -12.39
C GLY A 59 -2.92 -1.90 -12.00
N ILE A 60 -2.30 -1.17 -12.93
CA ILE A 60 -1.74 0.18 -12.67
C ILE A 60 -2.85 1.16 -12.26
N LEU A 61 -4.00 1.16 -12.94
CA LEU A 61 -5.12 2.02 -12.60
C LEU A 61 -5.66 1.73 -11.20
N LYS A 62 -5.77 0.46 -10.81
CA LYS A 62 -6.15 0.06 -9.45
C LYS A 62 -5.17 0.61 -8.42
N LYS A 63 -3.86 0.51 -8.68
CA LYS A 63 -2.81 1.06 -7.81
C LYS A 63 -2.91 2.58 -7.69
N PHE A 64 -3.16 3.29 -8.78
CA PHE A 64 -3.38 4.73 -8.75
C PHE A 64 -4.57 5.11 -7.87
N SER A 65 -5.69 4.38 -7.97
CA SER A 65 -6.86 4.58 -7.10
C SER A 65 -6.57 4.37 -5.62
N PHE A 66 -5.64 3.48 -5.27
CA PHE A 66 -5.23 3.26 -3.88
C PHE A 66 -4.53 4.49 -3.29
N MET A 67 -3.69 5.17 -4.06
CA MET A 67 -3.09 6.43 -3.62
C MET A 67 -4.14 7.52 -3.41
N LEU A 68 -5.19 7.57 -4.24
CA LEU A 68 -6.30 8.51 -4.04
C LEU A 68 -7.04 8.25 -2.73
N LEU A 69 -7.22 6.99 -2.33
CA LEU A 69 -7.85 6.64 -1.05
C LEU A 69 -6.99 7.06 0.15
N VAL A 70 -5.67 6.86 0.07
CA VAL A 70 -4.75 7.32 1.12
C VAL A 70 -4.80 8.85 1.26
N ILE A 71 -4.74 9.58 0.15
CA ILE A 71 -4.88 11.04 0.14
C ILE A 71 -6.21 11.45 0.76
N LEU A 72 -7.31 10.80 0.36
CA LEU A 72 -8.64 11.08 0.92
C LEU A 72 -8.68 10.87 2.44
N GLY A 73 -8.08 9.80 2.96
CA GLY A 73 -7.98 9.56 4.39
C GLY A 73 -7.28 10.71 5.12
N PHE A 74 -6.11 11.13 4.64
CA PHE A 74 -5.38 12.26 5.23
C PHE A 74 -6.10 13.61 5.06
N LEU A 75 -6.88 13.79 3.99
CA LEU A 75 -7.74 14.98 3.83
C LEU A 75 -8.86 15.00 4.87
N ILE A 76 -9.45 13.84 5.18
CA ILE A 76 -10.45 13.72 6.26
C ILE A 76 -9.81 14.08 7.60
N ASP A 77 -8.59 13.58 7.89
CA ASP A 77 -7.85 13.94 9.11
C ASP A 77 -7.61 15.46 9.19
N PHE A 78 -7.21 16.09 8.09
CA PHE A 78 -6.97 17.52 8.03
C PHE A 78 -8.23 18.34 8.34
N VAL A 79 -9.37 17.95 7.76
CA VAL A 79 -10.66 18.60 8.02
C VAL A 79 -11.09 18.40 9.47
N ALA A 80 -10.97 17.17 9.99
CA ALA A 80 -11.31 16.85 11.37
C ALA A 80 -10.50 17.69 12.37
N MET A 81 -9.19 17.81 12.16
CA MET A 81 -8.31 18.64 12.97
C MET A 81 -8.77 20.11 13.00
N HIS A 82 -9.08 20.69 11.83
CA HIS A 82 -9.57 22.07 11.72
C HIS A 82 -10.92 22.32 12.40
N LEU A 83 -11.78 21.30 12.45
CA LEU A 83 -13.07 21.39 13.14
C LEU A 83 -12.88 21.32 14.66
N ILE A 84 -11.97 20.46 15.14
CA ILE A 84 -11.73 20.24 16.57
C ILE A 84 -10.94 21.40 17.21
N GLU A 85 -9.97 21.98 16.50
CA GLU A 85 -9.26 23.17 16.99
C GLU A 85 -10.21 24.33 17.31
N LYS A 86 -11.32 24.45 16.55
CA LYS A 86 -12.34 25.48 16.78
C LYS A 86 -13.25 25.21 17.98
N THR A 87 -13.32 23.97 18.47
CA THR A 87 -14.14 23.60 19.64
C THR A 87 -13.36 23.66 20.96
N GLY A 88 -12.07 23.98 20.91
CA GLY A 88 -11.21 24.12 22.10
C GLY A 88 -10.82 22.79 22.76
N VAL A 89 -11.15 21.66 22.14
CA VAL A 89 -10.76 20.33 22.60
C VAL A 89 -9.42 19.97 21.96
N GLN A 90 -8.42 19.59 22.74
CA GLN A 90 -7.17 19.08 22.20
C GLN A 90 -7.32 17.58 21.92
N PHE A 91 -7.57 17.23 20.66
CA PHE A 91 -7.45 15.86 20.16
C PHE A 91 -6.12 15.72 19.42
N ASP A 92 -5.20 14.97 20.03
CA ASP A 92 -3.91 14.61 19.44
C ASP A 92 -4.06 13.35 18.58
N THR A 93 -4.86 13.45 17.52
CA THR A 93 -5.12 12.34 16.62
C THR A 93 -4.64 12.68 15.22
N HIS A 94 -3.32 12.80 15.07
CA HIS A 94 -2.71 13.03 13.77
C HIS A 94 -2.85 11.79 12.88
N GLY A 95 -3.71 11.89 11.86
CA GLY A 95 -3.68 10.97 10.72
C GLY A 95 -4.43 9.65 10.92
N ILE A 96 -5.43 9.55 11.80
CA ILE A 96 -6.16 8.29 12.05
C ILE A 96 -6.71 7.69 10.75
N PHE A 97 -7.45 8.47 9.98
CA PHE A 97 -8.12 7.98 8.77
C PHE A 97 -7.10 7.62 7.70
N GLY A 98 -6.07 8.44 7.49
CA GLY A 98 -4.98 8.19 6.55
C GLY A 98 -4.15 6.97 6.92
N ILE A 99 -3.77 6.82 8.19
CA ILE A 99 -3.01 5.68 8.72
C ILE A 99 -3.84 4.40 8.62
N ALA A 100 -5.09 4.42 9.08
CA ALA A 100 -6.00 3.28 9.00
C ALA A 100 -6.18 2.82 7.53
N THR A 101 -6.50 3.75 6.63
CA THR A 101 -6.62 3.46 5.19
C THR A 101 -5.33 2.84 4.63
N THR A 102 -4.18 3.38 5.00
CA THR A 102 -2.88 2.86 4.57
C THR A 102 -2.63 1.44 5.08
N CYS A 103 -2.88 1.17 6.36
CA CYS A 103 -2.77 -0.17 6.95
C CYS A 103 -3.71 -1.18 6.28
N TRP A 104 -4.96 -0.80 6.02
CA TRP A 104 -5.92 -1.64 5.31
C TRP A 104 -5.41 -2.03 3.92
N LEU A 105 -4.87 -1.05 3.18
CA LEU A 105 -4.28 -1.28 1.86
C LEU A 105 -3.01 -2.14 1.90
N ILE A 106 -2.15 -1.97 2.91
CA ILE A 106 -0.97 -2.83 3.14
C ILE A 106 -1.41 -4.31 3.27
N GLY A 107 -2.43 -4.57 4.09
CA GLY A 107 -2.99 -5.92 4.24
C GLY A 107 -3.52 -6.48 2.91
N ASN A 108 -4.24 -5.65 2.15
CA ASN A 108 -4.79 -6.03 0.85
C ASN A 108 -3.69 -6.34 -0.19
N GLU A 109 -2.66 -5.49 -0.29
CA GLU A 109 -1.52 -5.69 -1.19
C GLU A 109 -0.70 -6.92 -0.83
N GLY A 110 -0.46 -7.14 0.47
CA GLY A 110 0.22 -8.34 0.94
C GLY A 110 -0.52 -9.62 0.57
N LEU A 111 -1.85 -9.65 0.73
CA LEU A 111 -2.67 -10.81 0.33
C LEU A 111 -2.59 -11.06 -1.18
N SER A 112 -2.66 -10.01 -1.99
CA SER A 112 -2.52 -10.09 -3.45
C SER A 112 -1.15 -10.66 -3.87
N ILE A 113 -0.06 -10.25 -3.20
CA ILE A 113 1.28 -10.82 -3.43
C ILE A 113 1.29 -12.32 -3.11
N LEU A 114 0.68 -12.75 -2.01
CA LEU A 114 0.62 -14.17 -1.65
C LEU A 114 -0.19 -14.98 -2.68
N GLU A 115 -1.26 -14.42 -3.22
CA GLU A 115 -2.03 -15.07 -4.29
C GLU A 115 -1.20 -15.23 -5.56
N ASN A 116 -0.46 -14.18 -5.96
CA ASN A 116 0.46 -14.23 -7.09
C ASN A 116 1.60 -15.24 -6.87
N ALA A 117 2.19 -15.28 -5.66
CA ALA A 117 3.22 -16.24 -5.29
C ALA A 117 2.71 -17.69 -5.36
N ALA A 118 1.46 -17.94 -4.95
CA ALA A 118 0.84 -19.26 -5.03
C ALA A 118 0.67 -19.72 -6.49
N ILE A 119 0.30 -18.80 -7.40
CA ILE A 119 0.20 -19.09 -8.84
C ILE A 119 1.56 -19.49 -9.43
N ILE A 120 2.63 -18.84 -8.98
CA ILE A 120 4.01 -19.11 -9.42
C ILE A 120 4.53 -20.45 -8.85
N GLY A 121 3.86 -21.01 -7.84
CA GLY A 121 4.24 -22.27 -7.19
C GLY A 121 5.28 -22.10 -6.07
N LEU A 122 5.41 -20.88 -5.51
CA LEU A 122 6.30 -20.64 -4.38
C LEU A 122 5.73 -21.26 -3.09
N PRO A 123 6.58 -21.88 -2.24
CA PRO A 123 6.14 -22.34 -0.94
C PRO A 123 5.87 -21.15 -0.03
N ILE A 124 4.60 -20.94 0.33
CA ILE A 124 4.18 -19.82 1.19
C ILE A 124 4.17 -20.29 2.65
N PRO A 125 4.89 -19.62 3.56
CA PRO A 125 4.79 -19.89 4.99
C PRO A 125 3.34 -19.74 5.49
N PRO A 126 2.80 -20.73 6.24
CA PRO A 126 1.38 -20.78 6.58
C PRO A 126 0.92 -19.64 7.49
N PHE A 127 1.85 -18.96 8.17
CA PHE A 127 1.54 -17.84 9.07
C PHE A 127 1.30 -16.50 8.33
N LEU A 128 1.77 -16.34 7.08
CA LEU A 128 1.72 -15.05 6.39
C LEU A 128 0.30 -14.64 6.01
N LYS A 129 -0.48 -15.55 5.43
CA LYS A 129 -1.86 -15.25 4.99
C LYS A 129 -2.77 -14.89 6.18
N PRO A 130 -2.79 -15.65 7.29
CA PRO A 130 -3.54 -15.26 8.47
C PRO A 130 -3.08 -13.94 9.10
N ALA A 131 -1.78 -13.67 9.13
CA ALA A 131 -1.26 -12.42 9.70
C ALA A 131 -1.74 -11.18 8.93
N LEU A 132 -1.66 -11.21 7.59
CA LEU A 132 -2.13 -10.12 6.74
C LEU A 132 -3.65 -9.96 6.79
N ALA A 133 -4.39 -11.07 6.79
CA ALA A 133 -5.84 -11.04 6.95
C ALA A 133 -6.24 -10.43 8.31
N LYS A 134 -5.55 -10.80 9.40
CA LYS A 134 -5.78 -10.23 10.72
C LYS A 134 -5.51 -8.73 10.75
N LEU A 135 -4.41 -8.28 10.16
CA LEU A 135 -4.09 -6.84 10.07
C LEU A 135 -5.21 -6.07 9.38
N LYS A 136 -5.69 -6.56 8.23
CA LYS A 136 -6.81 -5.94 7.51
C LYS A 136 -8.09 -5.92 8.36
N ASN A 137 -8.46 -7.05 8.94
CA ASN A 137 -9.69 -7.18 9.74
C ASN A 137 -9.66 -6.29 10.98
N GLN A 138 -8.51 -6.14 11.65
CA GLN A 138 -8.39 -5.26 12.81
C GLN A 138 -8.65 -3.80 12.45
N VAL A 139 -8.24 -3.35 11.27
CA VAL A 139 -8.54 -2.00 10.79
C VAL A 139 -10.04 -1.84 10.49
N GLU A 140 -10.68 -2.86 9.93
CA GLU A 140 -12.13 -2.86 9.67
C GLU A 140 -12.94 -2.83 10.98
N GLU A 141 -12.56 -3.65 11.97
CA GLU A 141 -13.21 -3.67 13.29
C GLU A 141 -13.03 -2.35 14.07
N MET A 142 -11.91 -1.63 13.87
CA MET A 142 -11.73 -0.30 14.46
C MET A 142 -12.73 0.72 13.91
N GLY A 143 -13.19 0.57 12.66
CA GLY A 143 -14.24 1.40 12.07
C GLY A 143 -15.65 1.03 12.54
N ASP A 144 -15.88 -0.25 12.82
CA ASP A 144 -17.22 -0.79 13.12
C ASP A 144 -17.64 -0.63 14.59
N LYS A 145 -16.68 -0.55 15.52
CA LYS A 145 -16.97 -0.42 16.97
C LYS A 145 -17.58 0.92 17.40
N ASN A 146 -17.82 1.85 16.48
CA ASN A 146 -18.43 3.15 16.73
C ASN A 146 -19.63 3.46 15.80
N GLY A 147 -20.20 2.46 15.12
CA GLY A 147 -21.41 2.58 14.29
C GLY A 147 -22.71 2.43 15.07
#